data_AF-A0A7G8FPH6-F1
#
_entry.id   AF-A0A7G8FPH6-F1
#
_cell.length_a   1.000
_cell.length_b   1.000
_cell.length_c   1.000
_cell.angle_alpha   90.00
_cell.angle_beta   90.00
_cell.angle_gamma   90.00
#
_symmetry.space_group_name_H-M   'P 1'
#
loop_
_entity.id
_entity.type
_entity.pdbx_description
1 polymer ?
#
loop_
_entity_poly.entity_id
_entity_poly.type
_entity_poly.pdbx_seq_one_letter_code
_entity_poly.pdbx_strand_id
1 'polypeptide(L)' 'MASNAASLYARISSNPEQTQALFRQALQDPNGAMASICSLGEQLGLPVTSQEVRDHLASLDDDDSKRWLVKARGGL' A
#
# COMPACT_ATOMS: atom_id res chain seq x y z
N MET A 1 9.16 -16.50 -1.94
CA MET A 1 8.17 -16.40 -0.86
C MET A 1 7.16 -15.34 -1.23
N ALA A 2 5.86 -15.60 -1.10
CA ALA A 2 4.86 -14.54 -1.19
C ALA A 2 5.03 -13.64 0.05
N SER A 3 5.40 -12.39 -0.14
CA SER A 3 5.57 -11.42 0.94
C SER A 3 4.22 -11.17 1.62
N ASN A 4 4.21 -10.91 2.93
CA ASN A 4 2.97 -10.56 3.66
C ASN A 4 2.24 -9.38 2.98
N ALA A 5 2.99 -8.47 2.36
CA ALA A 5 2.47 -7.37 1.55
C ALA A 5 1.60 -7.83 0.36
N ALA A 6 1.95 -8.94 -0.31
CA ALA A 6 1.16 -9.47 -1.41
C ALA A 6 -0.16 -10.09 -0.93
N SER A 7 -0.11 -10.83 0.18
CA SER A 7 -1.31 -11.39 0.83
C SER A 7 -2.23 -10.29 1.34
N LEU A 8 -1.65 -9.24 1.93
CA LEU A 8 -2.37 -8.06 2.40
C LEU A 8 -3.01 -7.31 1.23
N TYR A 9 -2.25 -7.08 0.15
CA TYR A 9 -2.75 -6.43 -1.06
C TYR A 9 -3.90 -7.23 -1.67
N ALA A 10 -3.79 -8.55 -1.78
CA ALA A 10 -4.89 -9.41 -2.26
C ALA A 10 -6.15 -9.32 -1.39
N ARG A 11 -5.99 -9.15 -0.07
CA ARG A 11 -7.09 -8.97 0.88
C ARG A 11 -7.75 -7.60 0.74
N ILE A 12 -6.92 -6.55 0.60
CA ILE A 12 -7.37 -5.18 0.38
C ILE A 12 -8.06 -5.09 -0.98
N SER A 13 -7.48 -5.65 -2.04
CA SER A 13 -8.00 -5.63 -3.41
C SER A 13 -9.29 -6.43 -3.57
N SER A 14 -9.54 -7.39 -2.69
CA SER A 14 -10.85 -8.06 -2.60
C SER A 14 -11.97 -7.09 -2.17
N ASN A 15 -11.62 -5.96 -1.54
CA ASN A 15 -12.50 -4.86 -1.17
C ASN A 15 -12.16 -3.59 -1.97
N PRO A 16 -12.78 -3.38 -3.14
CA PRO A 16 -12.44 -2.25 -4.02
C PRO A 16 -12.68 -0.88 -3.37
N GLU A 17 -13.66 -0.76 -2.46
CA GLU A 17 -13.92 0.49 -1.73
C GLU A 17 -12.80 0.86 -0.75
N GLN A 18 -12.31 -0.12 0.02
CA GLN A 18 -11.16 0.08 0.92
C GLN A 18 -9.89 0.39 0.14
N THR A 19 -9.69 -0.32 -0.97
CA THR A 19 -8.57 -0.08 -1.88
C THR A 19 -8.59 1.35 -2.40
N GLN A 20 -9.71 1.79 -3.00
CA GLN A 20 -9.83 3.16 -3.52
C GLN A 20 -9.73 4.23 -2.42
N ALA A 21 -10.24 3.97 -1.21
CA ALA A 21 -10.07 4.89 -0.07
C ALA A 21 -8.59 5.03 0.31
N LEU A 22 -7.86 3.93 0.42
CA LEU A 22 -6.42 3.91 0.67
C LEU A 22 -5.62 4.62 -0.42
N PHE A 23 -5.96 4.39 -1.70
CA PHE A 23 -5.33 5.08 -2.83
C PHE A 23 -5.60 6.58 -2.82
N ARG A 24 -6.85 7.01 -2.58
CA ARG A 24 -7.18 8.43 -2.46
C ARG A 24 -6.44 9.08 -1.30
N GLN A 25 -6.39 8.40 -0.16
CA GLN A 25 -5.59 8.84 0.97
C GLN A 25 -4.11 8.94 0.59
N ALA A 26 -3.57 7.97 -0.16
CA ALA A 26 -2.17 8.00 -0.59
C ALA A 26 -1.82 9.17 -1.52
N LEU A 27 -2.77 9.61 -2.35
CA LEU A 27 -2.60 10.77 -3.22
C LEU A 27 -2.55 12.10 -2.44
N GLN A 28 -3.26 12.18 -1.32
CA GLN A 28 -3.31 13.35 -0.42
C GLN A 28 -2.21 13.32 0.64
N ASP A 29 -2.09 12.19 1.34
CA ASP A 29 -1.13 11.87 2.40
C ASP A 29 -0.58 10.44 2.22
N PRO A 30 0.56 10.30 1.50
CA PRO A 30 1.20 9.00 1.30
C PRO A 30 1.76 8.37 2.58
N ASN A 31 2.13 9.18 3.58
CA ASN A 31 2.64 8.67 4.86
C ASN A 31 1.50 8.09 5.70
N GLY A 32 0.35 8.78 5.75
CA GLY A 32 -0.87 8.30 6.37
C GLY A 32 -1.37 7.00 5.73
N ALA A 33 -1.36 6.90 4.40
CA ALA A 33 -1.73 5.67 3.69
C ALA A 33 -0.81 4.48 4.03
N MET A 34 0.50 4.69 4.08
CA MET A 34 1.45 3.64 4.52
C MET A 34 1.17 3.17 5.95
N ALA A 35 0.92 4.10 6.88
CA ALA A 35 0.58 3.77 8.26
C ALA A 35 -0.73 2.97 8.34
N SER A 36 -1.75 3.37 7.60
CA SER A 36 -3.03 2.64 7.52
C SER A 36 -2.85 1.22 6.97
N ILE A 37 -2.00 1.03 5.95
CA ILE A 37 -1.73 -0.29 5.37
C ILE A 37 -0.98 -1.18 6.39
N CYS A 38 0.05 -0.65 7.08
CA CYS A 38 0.76 -1.41 8.12
C CYS A 38 -0.18 -1.83 9.26
N SER A 39 -1.00 -0.90 9.76
CA SER A 39 -1.99 -1.20 10.81
C SER A 39 -3.02 -2.24 10.34
N LEU A 40 -3.48 -2.17 9.09
CA LEU A 40 -4.38 -3.17 8.53
C LEU A 40 -3.71 -4.55 8.44
N GLY A 41 -2.42 -4.57 8.07
CA GLY A 41 -1.59 -5.77 8.10
C GLY A 41 -1.58 -6.42 9.48
N GLU A 42 -1.30 -5.65 10.53
CA GLU A 42 -1.34 -6.15 11.90
C GLU A 42 -2.72 -6.69 12.29
N GLN A 43 -3.80 -5.98 11.96
CA GLN A 43 -5.17 -6.42 12.24
C GLN A 43 -5.55 -7.73 11.55
N LEU A 44 -5.00 -7.97 10.36
CA LEU A 44 -5.25 -9.17 9.56
C LEU A 44 -4.30 -10.32 9.88
N GLY A 45 -3.38 -10.15 10.85
CA GLY A 45 -2.35 -11.15 11.17
C GLY A 45 -1.27 -11.27 10.10
N LEU A 46 -1.13 -10.25 9.25
CA LEU A 46 -0.15 -10.13 8.17
C LEU A 46 0.70 -8.89 8.44
N PRO A 47 1.56 -8.89 9.48
CA PRO A 47 2.41 -7.75 9.77
C PRO A 47 3.30 -7.47 8.56
N VAL A 48 3.26 -6.22 8.09
CA VAL A 48 4.05 -5.71 6.97
C VAL A 48 4.75 -4.43 7.39
N THR A 49 5.93 -4.21 6.83
CA THR A 49 6.64 -2.94 6.99
C THR A 49 6.37 -2.02 5.80
N SER A 50 6.51 -0.70 6.02
CA SER A 50 6.40 0.29 4.93
C SER A 50 7.36 -0.02 3.78
N GLN A 51 8.51 -0.64 4.06
CA GLN A 51 9.46 -1.07 3.04
C GLN A 51 8.90 -2.23 2.20
N GLU A 52 8.35 -3.28 2.83
CA GLU A 52 7.75 -4.40 2.10
C GLU A 52 6.55 -4.00 1.24
N VAL A 53 5.71 -3.08 1.76
CA VAL A 53 4.58 -2.57 0.98
C VAL A 53 5.09 -1.78 -0.22
N ARG A 54 6.13 -0.95 -0.05
CA ARG A 54 6.76 -0.21 -1.16
C ARG A 54 7.38 -1.14 -2.19
N ASP A 55 8.15 -2.14 -1.76
CA ASP A 55 8.79 -3.10 -2.66
C ASP A 55 7.73 -3.91 -3.42
N HIS A 56 6.62 -4.27 -2.76
CA HIS A 56 5.51 -4.93 -3.42
C HIS A 56 4.79 -4.01 -4.42
N LEU A 57 4.44 -2.79 -4.02
CA LEU A 57 3.80 -1.80 -4.91
C LEU A 57 4.72 -1.42 -6.09
N ALA A 58 6.04 -1.37 -5.90
CA ALA A 58 7.00 -1.14 -6.97
C ALA A 58 7.11 -2.34 -7.94
N SER A 59 6.84 -3.55 -7.46
CA SER A 59 6.71 -4.75 -8.30
C SER A 59 5.39 -4.83 -9.06
N LEU A 60 4.35 -4.15 -8.60
CA LEU A 60 3.09 -4.02 -9.32
C LEU A 60 3.30 -3.01 -10.45
N ASP A 61 3.09 -3.45 -11.69
CA ASP A 61 3.22 -2.62 -12.91
C ASP A 61 2.06 -1.63 -13.09
N ASP A 62 1.48 -1.17 -11.99
CA ASP A 62 0.31 -0.30 -11.94
C ASP A 62 0.78 1.16 -11.82
N ASP A 63 0.57 1.93 -12.90
CA ASP A 63 1.06 3.31 -13.01
C ASP A 63 0.47 4.24 -11.93
N ASP A 64 -0.78 4.00 -11.52
CA ASP A 64 -1.43 4.70 -10.42
C ASP A 64 -0.78 4.38 -9.08
N SER A 65 -0.44 3.11 -8.82
CA SER A 65 0.31 2.67 -7.65
C SER A 65 1.72 3.26 -7.56
N LYS A 66 2.38 3.42 -8.72
CA LYS A 66 3.71 4.04 -8.79
C LYS A 66 3.65 5.56 -8.57
N ARG A 67 2.60 6.24 -9.05
CA ARG A 67 2.47 7.70 -8.93
C ARG A 67 2.49 8.20 -7.50
N TRP A 68 1.77 7.54 -6.59
CA TRP A 68 1.75 7.96 -5.19
C TRP A 68 3.02 7.52 -4.44
N LEU A 69 3.64 6.39 -4.81
CA LEU A 69 4.95 5.98 -4.29
C LEU A 69 6.05 7.01 -4.59
N VAL A 70 6.04 7.58 -5.80
CA VAL A 70 6.97 8.66 -6.19
C VAL A 70 6.74 9.91 -5.35
N LYS A 71 5.47 10.27 -5.11
CA LYS A 71 5.10 11.40 -4.24
C LYS A 71 5.48 11.17 -2.77
N ALA A 72 5.30 9.94 -2.27
CA ALA A 72 5.72 9.52 -0.93
C ALA A 72 7.23 9.65 -0.68
N ARG A 73 8.03 9.57 -1.74
CA ARG A 73 9.49 9.66 -1.71
C ARG A 73 10.04 11.09 -1.77
N GLY A 74 9.17 12.12 -1.80
CA GLY A 74 9.61 13.52 -1.83
C GLY A 74 9.95 14.03 -3.23
N GLY A 75 9.22 13.60 -4.26
CA GLY A 75 9.28 14.21 -5.59
C GLY A 75 8.56 15.57 -5.59
N LEU A 76 9.36 16.64 -5.55
CA LEU A 76 9.11 18.08 -5.78
C LEU A 76 7.74 18.50 -6.33
#